data_AF-A0A812P513-F1
#
_entry.id   AF-A0A812P513-F1
#
_cell.length_a   1.000
_cell.length_b   1.000
_cell.length_c   1.000
_cell.angle_alpha   90.00
_cell.angle_beta   90.00
_cell.angle_gamma   90.00
#
_symmetry.space_group_name_H-M   'P 1'
#
loop_
_entity.id
_entity.type
_entity.pdbx_description
1 polymer ?
#
loop_
_entity_poly.entity_id
_entity_poly.type
_entity_poly.pdbx_seq_one_letter_code
_entity_poly.pdbx_strand_id
1 'polypeptide(L)'
;MSAAKLEKKIWTLEQRLREEFRVELRRAVGHCVARVQHLEAEMLLLRGEKPERPSRTGAQLAAQDQVSVDVSSGDAPLPGTVAEKTQEADVLPVARPSWPEWPEWEPNEAVAKDECVDWVPLEPVAFLESTWNLVLVMGFTDAGWLDIIIACLLLIASAGLQIAFSIILLSPDFLGEPFESHIQSAESWRVGVAHDYRHMDLAQTSLVSRVCNKDPSLIVSASQATLLDQIDAFLGLLQPLNVSLGILLCMLCILLWCLYLCNEFRAIGLSLEAILQVPRRAYTTFDHGRFTTMSYWRFAGYVLARLTRGVIAGLLLYAGILWLGNTTSITDLMLNAVALGAVLDVDEMFFAALMPKKIQIKIQDLEAIKINYTRARSQIESVLLLLIMCGLMLWPWFHLVEPLGNHMLEVN
;
A
#
# COMPACT_ATOMS: atom_id res chain seq x y z
N MET A 1 -7.10 25.14 11.56
CA MET A 1 -6.43 25.55 10.30
C MET A 1 -7.48 26.28 9.45
N SER A 2 -7.26 27.52 9.03
CA SER A 2 -8.27 28.29 8.27
C SER A 2 -8.49 27.68 6.88
N ALA A 3 -9.74 27.64 6.40
CA ALA A 3 -10.14 27.11 5.09
C ALA A 3 -9.29 27.68 3.95
N ALA A 4 -8.98 28.99 4.00
CA ALA A 4 -8.14 29.66 3.01
C ALA A 4 -6.71 29.08 2.92
N LYS A 5 -6.18 28.55 4.03
CA LYS A 5 -4.85 27.92 4.05
C LYS A 5 -4.87 26.52 3.45
N LEU A 6 -6.02 25.83 3.54
CA LEU A 6 -6.23 24.53 2.91
C LEU A 6 -6.39 24.67 1.39
N GLU A 7 -7.20 25.62 0.93
CA GLU A 7 -7.38 25.92 -0.50
C GLU A 7 -6.07 26.29 -1.19
N LYS A 8 -5.25 27.14 -0.55
CA LYS A 8 -3.92 27.49 -1.08
C LYS A 8 -3.00 26.27 -1.18
N LYS A 9 -3.09 25.33 -0.24
CA LYS A 9 -2.30 24.08 -0.30
C LYS A 9 -2.78 23.17 -1.43
N ILE A 10 -4.10 23.00 -1.58
CA ILE A 10 -4.69 22.20 -2.67
C ILE A 10 -4.28 22.75 -4.03
N TRP A 11 -4.42 24.06 -4.23
CA TRP A 11 -4.03 24.72 -5.47
C TRP A 11 -2.53 24.56 -5.78
N THR A 12 -1.68 24.67 -4.75
CA THR A 12 -0.22 24.47 -4.90
C THR A 12 0.11 23.03 -5.30
N LEU A 13 -0.58 22.05 -4.71
CA LEU A 13 -0.40 20.64 -5.00
C LEU A 13 -0.85 20.29 -6.41
N GLU A 14 -2.00 20.83 -6.84
CA GLU A 14 -2.55 20.66 -8.17
C GLU A 14 -1.63 21.23 -9.27
N GLN A 15 -1.03 22.40 -9.03
CA GLN A 15 -0.05 22.99 -9.94
C GLN A 15 1.21 22.13 -10.06
N ARG A 16 1.74 21.62 -8.94
CA ARG A 16 2.91 20.73 -8.96
C ARG A 16 2.63 19.45 -9.73
N LEU A 17 1.46 18.83 -9.52
CA LEU A 17 1.05 17.60 -10.19
C LEU A 17 0.92 17.80 -11.71
N ARG A 18 0.35 18.94 -12.14
CA ARG A 18 0.26 19.27 -13.58
C ARG A 18 1.61 19.46 -14.23
N GLU A 19 2.57 20.08 -13.55
CA GLU A 19 3.92 20.26 -14.10
C GLU A 19 4.70 18.95 -14.16
N GLU A 20 4.63 18.11 -13.12
CA GLU A 20 5.24 16.78 -13.14
C GLU A 20 4.67 15.93 -14.28
N PHE A 21 3.34 15.91 -14.46
CA PHE A 21 2.69 15.19 -15.56
C PHE A 21 3.11 15.72 -16.94
N ARG A 22 3.21 17.05 -17.12
CA ARG A 22 3.68 17.64 -18.39
C ARG A 22 5.12 17.27 -18.72
N VAL A 23 5.99 17.17 -17.71
CA VAL A 23 7.40 16.81 -17.91
C VAL A 23 7.51 15.34 -18.29
N GLU A 24 6.78 14.45 -17.61
CA GLU A 24 6.75 13.02 -17.96
C GLU A 24 6.15 12.78 -19.35
N LEU A 25 5.04 13.45 -19.68
CA LEU A 25 4.41 13.33 -20.98
C LEU A 25 5.37 13.76 -22.10
N ARG A 26 6.13 14.85 -21.91
CA ARG A 26 7.14 15.30 -22.87
C ARG A 26 8.28 14.29 -23.04
N ARG A 27 8.74 13.65 -21.97
CA ARG A 27 9.76 12.59 -22.07
C ARG A 27 9.25 11.37 -22.81
N ALA A 28 8.04 10.91 -22.47
CA ALA A 28 7.42 9.74 -23.10
C ALA A 28 7.15 9.97 -24.60
N VAL A 29 6.55 11.12 -24.94
CA VAL A 29 6.31 11.50 -26.34
C VAL A 29 7.63 11.67 -27.09
N GLY A 30 8.64 12.30 -26.49
CA GLY A 30 9.97 12.44 -27.11
C GLY A 30 10.60 11.09 -27.48
N HIS A 31 10.46 10.08 -26.61
CA HIS A 31 10.97 8.74 -26.89
C HIS A 31 10.20 8.05 -28.02
N CYS A 32 8.86 8.17 -28.06
CA CYS A 32 8.05 7.65 -29.15
C CYS A 32 8.37 8.32 -30.49
N VAL A 33 8.52 9.65 -30.51
CA VAL A 33 8.88 10.40 -31.73
C VAL A 33 10.25 9.97 -32.25
N ALA A 34 11.25 9.81 -31.37
CA ALA A 34 12.57 9.32 -31.77
C ALA A 34 12.51 7.91 -32.38
N ARG A 35 11.68 7.01 -31.83
CA ARG A 35 11.47 5.66 -32.39
C ARG A 35 10.80 5.70 -33.76
N VAL A 36 9.80 6.56 -33.94
CA VAL A 36 9.12 6.73 -35.23
C VAL A 36 10.09 7.28 -36.28
N GLN A 37 10.89 8.29 -35.93
CA GLN A 37 11.91 8.85 -36.83
C GLN A 37 12.98 7.81 -37.20
N HIS A 38 13.38 6.96 -36.26
CA HIS A 38 14.33 5.89 -36.54
C HIS A 38 13.75 4.84 -37.50
N LEU A 39 12.51 4.41 -37.28
CA LEU A 39 11.80 3.48 -38.18
C LEU A 39 11.56 4.08 -39.57
N GLU A 40 11.24 5.38 -39.64
CA GLU A 40 11.10 6.11 -40.90
C GLU A 40 12.43 6.14 -41.67
N ALA A 41 13.55 6.37 -40.98
CA ALA A 41 14.89 6.33 -41.58
C ALA A 41 15.26 4.93 -42.08
N GLU A 42 14.92 3.87 -41.36
CA GLU A 42 15.13 2.48 -41.80
C GLU A 42 14.27 2.14 -43.02
N MET A 43 13.00 2.55 -43.04
CA MET A 43 12.10 2.37 -44.18
C MET A 43 12.63 3.06 -45.44
N LEU A 44 13.19 4.27 -45.32
CA LEU A 44 13.81 4.97 -46.45
C LEU A 44 15.05 4.24 -46.98
N LEU A 45 15.88 3.70 -46.09
CA LEU A 45 17.04 2.88 -46.50
C LEU A 45 16.61 1.61 -47.24
N LEU A 46 15.55 0.92 -46.76
CA LEU A 46 15.02 -0.29 -47.39
C LEU A 46 14.37 -0.01 -48.75
N ARG A 47 13.78 1.17 -48.94
CA ARG A 47 13.21 1.60 -50.23
C ARG A 47 14.27 1.89 -51.30
N GLY A 48 15.56 1.93 -50.94
CA GLY A 48 16.64 2.27 -51.88
C GLY A 48 16.63 3.73 -52.31
N GLU A 49 15.79 4.56 -51.69
CA GLU A 49 15.81 6.01 -51.84
C GLU A 49 17.02 6.53 -51.05
N LYS A 50 18.05 6.95 -51.79
CA LYS A 50 19.22 7.59 -51.21
C LYS A 50 18.74 8.83 -50.44
N PRO A 51 19.06 8.99 -49.14
CA PRO A 51 18.55 10.09 -48.35
C PRO A 51 18.95 11.41 -49.02
N GLU A 52 17.96 12.13 -49.57
CA GLU A 52 18.18 13.49 -50.04
C GLU A 52 18.63 14.31 -48.84
N ARG A 53 19.83 14.89 -48.95
CA ARG A 53 20.36 15.80 -47.94
C ARG A 53 19.26 16.82 -47.60
N PRO A 54 18.91 17.01 -46.32
CA PRO A 54 17.90 17.97 -45.95
C PRO A 54 18.30 19.33 -46.52
N SER A 55 17.49 19.82 -47.45
CA SER A 55 17.65 21.16 -48.00
C SER A 55 17.49 22.14 -46.85
N ARG A 56 18.43 23.09 -46.79
CA ARG A 56 18.69 24.01 -45.67
C ARG A 56 17.47 24.88 -45.29
N THR A 57 16.40 24.83 -46.07
CA THR A 57 15.15 25.57 -45.92
C THR A 57 14.19 24.95 -44.88
N GLY A 58 14.26 23.63 -44.62
CA GLY A 58 13.36 22.96 -43.66
C GLY A 58 13.73 23.14 -42.18
N ALA A 59 15.02 23.33 -41.88
CA ALA A 59 15.50 23.51 -40.50
C ALA A 59 15.17 24.88 -39.91
N GLN A 60 14.78 25.87 -40.73
CA GLN A 60 14.38 27.20 -40.26
C GLN A 60 12.90 27.29 -39.90
N LEU A 61 12.01 26.45 -40.46
CA LEU A 61 10.59 26.44 -40.06
C LEU A 61 10.37 25.76 -38.70
N ALA A 62 11.15 24.72 -38.36
CA ALA A 62 11.02 24.03 -37.07
C ALA A 62 11.50 24.88 -35.87
N ALA A 63 12.24 25.97 -36.11
CA ALA A 63 12.69 26.89 -35.07
C ALA A 63 11.73 28.07 -34.83
N GLN A 64 10.71 28.25 -35.68
CA GLN A 64 9.84 29.44 -35.64
C GLN A 64 8.44 29.19 -35.05
N ASP A 65 8.09 27.93 -34.72
CA ASP A 65 6.82 27.55 -34.10
C ASP A 65 6.86 27.50 -32.55
N GLN A 66 7.85 28.14 -31.92
CA GLN A 66 7.76 28.51 -30.51
C GLN A 66 6.86 29.74 -30.34
N VAL A 67 5.56 29.54 -30.52
CA VAL A 67 4.54 30.53 -30.19
C VAL A 67 4.42 30.60 -28.65
N SER A 68 4.90 31.71 -28.12
CA SER A 68 4.60 32.22 -26.78
C SER A 68 3.09 32.43 -26.62
N VAL A 69 2.43 31.58 -25.82
CA VAL A 69 1.09 31.86 -25.31
C VAL A 69 1.24 32.71 -24.04
N ASP A 70 1.30 34.03 -24.22
CA ASP A 70 1.14 34.99 -23.13
C ASP A 70 -0.35 35.10 -22.79
N VAL A 71 -0.72 34.57 -21.62
CA VAL A 71 -2.03 34.83 -20.99
C VAL A 71 -1.90 36.09 -20.16
N SER A 72 -2.25 37.24 -20.75
CA SER A 72 -2.39 38.50 -20.03
C SER A 72 -3.87 38.76 -19.70
N SER A 73 -4.13 38.99 -18.42
CA SER A 73 -5.39 39.49 -17.86
C SER A 73 -5.73 40.90 -18.35
N GLY A 74 -6.99 41.16 -18.70
CA GLY A 74 -7.53 42.52 -18.79
C GLY A 74 -8.83 42.66 -19.60
N ASP A 75 -9.93 42.80 -18.87
CA ASP A 75 -11.15 43.60 -19.07
C ASP A 75 -11.79 43.89 -20.46
N ALA A 76 -13.13 43.77 -20.48
CA ALA A 76 -14.18 44.07 -21.49
C ALA A 76 -14.05 45.42 -22.26
N PRO A 77 -14.80 45.75 -23.37
CA PRO A 77 -16.17 45.30 -23.73
C PRO A 77 -16.51 45.08 -25.25
N LEU A 78 -17.75 44.62 -25.50
CA LEU A 78 -18.50 44.66 -26.79
C LEU A 78 -18.60 46.11 -27.36
N PRO A 79 -19.05 46.41 -28.61
CA PRO A 79 -19.70 45.57 -29.67
C PRO A 79 -19.20 45.82 -31.12
N GLY A 80 -19.75 45.12 -32.12
CA GLY A 80 -19.80 45.63 -33.51
C GLY A 80 -19.68 44.61 -34.64
N THR A 81 -20.79 44.34 -35.31
CA THR A 81 -20.95 43.66 -36.60
C THR A 81 -20.18 44.33 -37.74
N VAL A 82 -19.35 43.57 -38.48
CA VAL A 82 -19.02 43.84 -39.89
C VAL A 82 -18.89 42.51 -40.64
N ALA A 83 -19.64 42.40 -41.73
CA ALA A 83 -19.59 41.32 -42.70
C ALA A 83 -18.55 41.61 -43.77
N GLU A 84 -17.74 40.63 -44.21
CA GLU A 84 -17.19 40.67 -45.58
C GLU A 84 -16.72 39.31 -46.11
N LYS A 85 -17.41 38.87 -47.17
CA LYS A 85 -17.01 38.10 -48.37
C LYS A 85 -16.12 36.85 -48.26
N THR A 86 -16.80 35.73 -48.52
CA THR A 86 -16.30 34.50 -49.13
C THR A 86 -15.81 34.76 -50.56
N GLN A 87 -14.59 34.33 -50.88
CA GLN A 87 -14.08 34.26 -52.25
C GLN A 87 -13.67 32.81 -52.53
N GLU A 88 -14.48 32.13 -53.35
CA GLU A 88 -14.22 30.81 -53.92
C GLU A 88 -12.98 30.89 -54.84
N ALA A 89 -12.04 29.96 -54.65
CA ALA A 89 -10.94 29.72 -55.57
C ALA A 89 -11.01 28.28 -56.08
N ASP A 90 -10.98 28.16 -57.41
CA ASP A 90 -11.12 26.94 -58.20
C ASP A 90 -10.16 25.82 -57.78
N VAL A 91 -10.72 24.64 -57.51
CA VAL A 91 -9.99 23.40 -57.27
C VAL A 91 -9.87 22.64 -58.60
N LEU A 92 -8.68 22.61 -59.19
CA LEU A 92 -8.33 21.73 -60.31
C LEU A 92 -8.22 20.27 -59.82
N PRO A 93 -8.72 19.27 -60.58
CA PRO A 93 -8.68 17.88 -60.18
C PRO A 93 -7.27 17.29 -60.38
N VAL A 94 -6.58 16.99 -59.29
CA VAL A 94 -5.30 16.27 -59.29
C VAL A 94 -5.58 14.78 -59.54
N ALA A 95 -5.09 14.26 -60.66
CA ALA A 95 -5.15 12.84 -61.00
C ALA A 95 -4.30 12.01 -60.01
N ARG A 96 -4.89 10.99 -59.39
CA ARG A 96 -4.17 10.04 -58.52
C ARG A 96 -3.29 9.12 -59.38
N PRO A 97 -1.98 8.99 -59.10
CA PRO A 97 -1.17 7.96 -59.71
C PRO A 97 -1.56 6.59 -59.15
N SER A 98 -1.69 5.60 -60.04
CA SER A 98 -1.86 4.20 -59.70
C SER A 98 -0.55 3.64 -59.13
N TRP A 99 -0.55 3.19 -57.88
CA TRP A 99 0.59 2.55 -57.25
C TRP A 99 0.74 1.09 -57.71
N PRO A 100 1.97 0.55 -57.86
CA PRO A 100 2.20 -0.85 -58.14
C PRO A 100 1.82 -1.71 -56.93
N GLU A 101 1.20 -2.86 -57.18
CA GLU A 101 0.98 -3.91 -56.17
C GLU A 101 2.34 -4.42 -55.67
N TRP A 102 2.57 -4.32 -54.36
CA TRP A 102 3.79 -4.81 -53.73
C TRP A 102 3.74 -6.34 -53.61
N PRO A 103 4.86 -7.05 -53.82
CA PRO A 103 4.92 -8.49 -53.62
C PRO A 103 4.70 -8.84 -52.15
N GLU A 104 3.88 -9.85 -51.93
CA GLU A 104 3.52 -10.41 -50.63
C GLU A 104 4.80 -10.92 -49.95
N TRP A 105 5.23 -10.24 -48.88
CA TRP A 105 6.37 -10.63 -48.07
C TRP A 105 5.96 -11.79 -47.17
N GLU A 106 6.53 -12.97 -47.39
CA GLU A 106 6.47 -14.09 -46.45
C GLU A 106 7.67 -14.00 -45.48
N PRO A 107 7.46 -13.76 -44.18
CA PRO A 107 8.53 -13.79 -43.20
C PRO A 107 9.08 -15.21 -43.04
N ASN A 108 10.37 -15.40 -43.33
CA ASN A 108 11.09 -16.61 -42.97
C ASN A 108 11.13 -16.76 -41.42
N GLU A 109 10.30 -17.65 -40.87
CA GLU A 109 10.12 -17.95 -39.45
C GLU A 109 11.37 -18.49 -38.71
N ALA A 110 12.51 -18.65 -39.38
CA ALA A 110 13.60 -19.48 -38.87
C ALA A 110 14.76 -18.76 -38.14
N VAL A 111 14.79 -17.42 -38.06
CA VAL A 111 16.00 -16.67 -37.61
C VAL A 111 15.82 -15.82 -36.33
N ALA A 112 14.66 -15.81 -35.68
CA ALA A 112 14.44 -14.99 -34.48
C ALA A 112 13.85 -15.80 -33.30
N LYS A 113 14.60 -16.81 -32.83
CA LYS A 113 14.39 -17.45 -31.52
C LYS A 113 15.60 -17.28 -30.59
N ASP A 114 16.32 -16.16 -30.72
CA ASP A 114 16.96 -15.63 -29.52
C ASP A 114 15.81 -15.15 -28.64
N GLU A 115 15.55 -15.89 -27.57
CA GLU A 115 14.62 -15.53 -26.51
C GLU A 115 15.07 -14.19 -25.93
N CYS A 116 14.61 -13.10 -26.56
CA CYS A 116 14.64 -11.78 -25.98
C CYS A 116 13.70 -11.85 -24.78
N VAL A 117 14.25 -12.25 -23.63
CA VAL A 117 13.57 -12.16 -22.35
C VAL A 117 13.21 -10.70 -22.19
N ASP A 118 11.92 -10.41 -22.41
CA ASP A 118 11.36 -9.07 -22.43
C ASP A 118 11.42 -8.52 -21.00
N TRP A 119 12.55 -7.92 -20.65
CA TRP A 119 12.75 -7.24 -19.39
C TRP A 119 11.95 -5.95 -19.43
N VAL A 120 10.71 -6.01 -18.95
CA VAL A 120 9.94 -4.80 -18.65
C VAL A 120 10.73 -4.03 -17.59
N PRO A 121 11.22 -2.80 -17.87
CA PRO A 121 11.91 -2.01 -16.86
C PRO A 121 10.90 -1.64 -15.78
N LEU A 122 10.99 -2.25 -14.61
CA LEU A 122 10.12 -1.90 -13.49
C LEU A 122 10.47 -0.51 -12.94
N GLU A 123 9.45 0.12 -12.36
CA GLU A 123 9.57 1.35 -11.60
C GLU A 123 10.62 1.19 -10.48
N PRO A 124 11.54 2.15 -10.33
CA PRO A 124 12.62 2.03 -9.36
C PRO A 124 12.05 2.00 -7.93
N VAL A 125 12.48 1.03 -7.12
CA VAL A 125 12.01 0.91 -5.73
C VAL A 125 12.75 1.93 -4.88
N ALA A 126 12.07 3.01 -4.52
CA ALA A 126 12.60 3.99 -3.59
C ALA A 126 12.74 3.38 -2.19
N PHE A 127 13.82 3.70 -1.50
CA PHE A 127 13.94 3.36 -0.09
C PHE A 127 12.92 4.18 0.69
N LEU A 128 11.94 3.50 1.30
CA LEU A 128 10.95 4.18 2.14
C LEU A 128 11.63 4.94 3.30
N GLU A 129 11.01 6.04 3.71
CA GLU A 129 11.39 6.83 4.87
C GLU A 129 11.14 6.04 6.15
N SER A 130 12.15 5.31 6.61
CA SER A 130 12.02 4.42 7.76
C SER A 130 13.27 4.48 8.63
N THR A 131 13.06 4.47 9.95
CA THR A 131 14.15 4.48 10.94
C THR A 131 15.14 3.33 10.72
N TRP A 132 14.66 2.22 10.17
CA TRP A 132 15.47 1.03 9.88
C TRP A 132 16.47 1.23 8.74
N ASN A 133 16.24 2.19 7.85
CA ASN A 133 17.21 2.58 6.82
C ASN A 133 18.37 3.42 7.36
N LEU A 134 18.30 3.88 8.62
CA LEU A 134 19.38 4.63 9.26
C LEU A 134 20.72 3.88 9.21
N VAL A 135 20.70 2.55 9.34
CA VAL A 135 21.91 1.70 9.34
C VAL A 135 22.70 1.84 8.04
N LEU A 136 22.04 2.17 6.91
CA LEU A 136 22.70 2.39 5.62
C LEU A 136 23.46 3.71 5.58
N VAL A 137 22.87 4.76 6.13
CA VAL A 137 23.38 6.14 6.04
C VAL A 137 24.33 6.46 7.20
N MET A 138 24.32 5.63 8.25
CA MET A 138 25.18 5.81 9.42
C MET A 138 26.66 5.83 9.03
N GLY A 139 27.33 6.93 9.37
CA GLY A 139 28.75 7.18 9.08
C GLY A 139 29.04 7.82 7.72
N PHE A 140 28.04 8.20 6.93
CA PHE A 140 28.19 9.04 5.73
C PHE A 140 27.47 10.38 5.82
N THR A 141 26.66 10.57 6.86
CA THR A 141 26.05 11.86 7.10
C THR A 141 27.11 12.81 7.64
N ASP A 142 27.16 14.03 7.09
CA ASP A 142 27.87 15.18 7.68
C ASP A 142 27.14 15.71 8.94
N ALA A 143 26.38 14.83 9.59
CA ALA A 143 25.60 15.14 10.78
C ALA A 143 26.51 15.16 12.00
N GLY A 144 26.16 15.98 13.00
CA GLY A 144 26.93 16.01 14.24
C GLY A 144 26.84 14.67 14.96
N TRP A 145 27.82 14.36 15.81
CA TRP A 145 27.78 13.16 16.66
C TRP A 145 26.49 13.07 17.50
N LEU A 146 25.96 14.22 17.94
CA LEU A 146 24.67 14.30 18.64
C LEU A 146 23.50 13.84 17.77
N ASP A 147 23.44 14.25 16.50
CA ASP A 147 22.38 13.82 15.57
C ASP A 147 22.42 12.30 15.37
N ILE A 148 23.62 11.72 15.31
CA ILE A 148 23.81 10.28 15.19
C ILE A 148 23.33 9.56 16.45
N ILE A 149 23.69 10.06 17.64
CA ILE A 149 23.20 9.47 18.91
C ILE A 149 21.68 9.53 18.98
N ILE A 150 21.08 10.67 18.65
CA ILE A 150 19.62 10.83 18.62
C ILE A 150 19.00 9.82 17.66
N ALA A 151 19.55 9.67 16.44
CA ALA A 151 19.04 8.73 15.47
C ALA A 151 19.16 7.26 15.95
N CYS A 152 20.26 6.89 16.60
CA CYS A 152 20.41 5.57 17.23
C CYS A 152 19.38 5.34 18.35
N LEU A 153 19.18 6.33 19.21
CA LEU A 153 18.16 6.26 20.27
C LEU A 153 16.75 6.13 19.69
N LEU A 154 16.46 6.81 18.58
CA LEU A 154 15.18 6.70 17.87
C LEU A 154 14.97 5.30 17.28
N LEU A 155 16.01 4.68 16.70
CA LEU A 155 15.95 3.31 16.21
C LEU A 155 15.64 2.31 17.34
N ILE A 156 16.29 2.49 18.50
CA ILE A 156 16.03 1.65 19.67
C ILE A 156 14.62 1.90 20.21
N ALA A 157 14.19 3.16 20.30
CA ALA A 157 12.86 3.52 20.77
C ALA A 157 11.76 2.99 19.85
N SER A 158 11.95 3.06 18.52
CA SER A 158 10.97 2.54 17.56
C SER A 158 10.83 1.02 17.67
N ALA A 159 11.95 0.30 17.76
CA ALA A 159 11.93 -1.14 17.97
C ALA A 159 11.31 -1.50 19.32
N GLY A 160 11.70 -0.78 20.39
CA GLY A 160 11.18 -0.97 21.74
C GLY A 160 9.68 -0.73 21.84
N LEU A 161 9.15 0.26 21.13
CA LEU A 161 7.72 0.57 21.10
C LEU A 161 6.92 -0.54 20.40
N GLN A 162 7.37 -1.01 19.24
CA GLN A 162 6.72 -2.12 18.54
C GLN A 162 6.77 -3.41 19.37
N ILE A 163 7.91 -3.72 20.01
CA ILE A 163 8.04 -4.86 20.93
C ILE A 163 7.10 -4.71 22.12
N ALA A 164 7.03 -3.52 22.74
CA ALA A 164 6.13 -3.26 23.86
C ALA A 164 4.67 -3.46 23.44
N PHE A 165 4.26 -2.99 22.26
CA PHE A 165 2.92 -3.25 21.73
C PHE A 165 2.67 -4.75 21.52
N SER A 166 3.62 -5.50 20.93
CA SER A 166 3.47 -6.96 20.78
C SER A 166 3.31 -7.67 22.14
N ILE A 167 4.06 -7.25 23.17
CA ILE A 167 3.93 -7.80 24.53
C ILE A 167 2.57 -7.44 25.15
N ILE A 168 2.13 -6.19 25.02
CA ILE A 168 0.84 -5.73 25.54
C ILE A 168 -0.30 -6.51 24.87
N LEU A 169 -0.25 -6.68 23.55
CA LEU A 169 -1.27 -7.44 22.81
C LEU A 169 -1.30 -8.91 23.18
N LEU A 170 -0.17 -9.50 23.56
CA LEU A 170 -0.09 -10.89 24.04
C LEU A 170 -0.35 -11.03 25.54
N SER A 171 -0.53 -9.93 26.26
CA SER A 171 -0.79 -9.98 27.70
C SER A 171 -2.18 -10.57 27.96
N PRO A 172 -2.34 -11.39 29.02
CA PRO A 172 -3.63 -11.98 29.36
C PRO A 172 -4.68 -10.91 29.69
N ASP A 173 -4.26 -9.78 30.24
CA ASP A 173 -5.14 -8.65 30.55
C ASP A 173 -5.79 -8.05 29.29
N PHE A 174 -5.07 -8.06 28.15
CA PHE A 174 -5.53 -7.47 26.90
C PHE A 174 -6.23 -8.48 25.98
N LEU A 175 -5.74 -9.72 25.97
CA LEU A 175 -6.43 -10.81 25.30
C LEU A 175 -7.76 -11.11 25.97
N GLY A 176 -7.87 -10.91 27.29
CA GLY A 176 -9.04 -11.26 28.07
C GLY A 176 -9.09 -12.73 28.43
N GLU A 177 -10.04 -13.09 29.30
CA GLU A 177 -10.29 -14.48 29.65
C GLU A 177 -10.87 -15.23 28.44
N PRO A 178 -10.58 -16.53 28.28
CA PRO A 178 -11.16 -17.33 27.21
C PRO A 178 -12.69 -17.31 27.30
N PHE A 179 -13.37 -17.27 26.15
CA PHE A 179 -14.84 -17.21 26.09
C PHE A 179 -15.54 -18.28 26.95
N GLU A 180 -14.95 -19.46 27.06
CA GLU A 180 -15.40 -20.56 27.91
C GLU A 180 -15.63 -20.16 29.37
N SER A 181 -14.80 -19.26 29.92
CA SER A 181 -14.96 -18.75 31.29
C SER A 181 -16.25 -17.93 31.45
N HIS A 182 -16.65 -17.19 30.42
CA HIS A 182 -17.90 -16.43 30.41
C HIS A 182 -19.11 -17.37 30.36
N ILE A 183 -18.99 -18.49 29.64
CA ILE A 183 -20.01 -19.55 29.61
C ILE A 183 -20.18 -20.17 30.99
N GLN A 184 -19.08 -20.59 31.64
CA GLN A 184 -19.13 -21.17 32.99
C GLN A 184 -19.70 -20.20 34.03
N SER A 185 -19.37 -18.91 33.91
CA SER A 185 -19.95 -17.85 34.74
C SER A 185 -21.46 -17.68 34.50
N ALA A 186 -21.90 -17.72 33.24
CA ALA A 186 -23.30 -17.65 32.87
C ALA A 186 -24.08 -18.89 33.34
N GLU A 187 -23.48 -20.09 33.27
CA GLU A 187 -24.08 -21.33 33.76
C GLU A 187 -24.24 -21.31 35.29
N SER A 188 -23.18 -20.91 36.00
CA SER A 188 -23.19 -20.77 37.46
C SER A 188 -24.25 -19.74 37.91
N TRP A 189 -24.37 -18.63 37.18
CA TRP A 189 -25.42 -17.65 37.40
C TRP A 189 -26.81 -18.22 37.14
N ARG A 190 -26.99 -18.97 36.04
CA ARG A 190 -28.27 -19.58 35.67
C ARG A 190 -28.78 -20.52 36.77
N VAL A 191 -27.92 -21.41 37.26
CA VAL A 191 -28.28 -22.40 38.29
C VAL A 191 -28.43 -21.77 39.68
N GLY A 192 -27.56 -20.81 40.02
CA GLY A 192 -27.50 -20.26 41.38
C GLY A 192 -28.46 -19.09 41.65
N VAL A 193 -28.60 -18.17 40.69
CA VAL A 193 -29.23 -16.86 40.92
C VAL A 193 -30.45 -16.64 40.03
N ALA A 194 -30.38 -17.05 38.75
CA ALA A 194 -31.35 -16.63 37.75
C ALA A 194 -32.77 -17.18 37.96
N HIS A 195 -32.89 -18.30 38.68
CA HIS A 195 -34.16 -18.94 39.06
C HIS A 195 -34.55 -18.72 40.53
N ASP A 196 -33.77 -17.95 41.31
CA ASP A 196 -34.10 -17.69 42.71
C ASP A 196 -35.34 -16.80 42.81
N TYR A 197 -36.32 -17.24 43.60
CA TYR A 197 -37.56 -16.51 43.87
C TYR A 197 -37.30 -15.11 44.46
N ARG A 198 -36.15 -14.90 45.11
CA ARG A 198 -35.73 -13.59 45.66
C ARG A 198 -35.50 -12.52 44.61
N HIS A 199 -35.20 -12.93 43.38
CA HIS A 199 -34.91 -12.03 42.26
C HIS A 199 -36.06 -11.96 41.25
N MET A 200 -37.23 -12.49 41.59
CA MET A 200 -38.45 -12.35 40.78
C MET A 200 -38.99 -10.92 40.86
N ASP A 201 -39.58 -10.46 39.77
CA ASP A 201 -40.27 -9.18 39.74
C ASP A 201 -41.67 -9.25 40.39
N LEU A 202 -42.37 -8.11 40.42
CA LEU A 202 -43.75 -8.03 40.93
C LEU A 202 -44.74 -8.86 40.10
N ALA A 203 -44.42 -9.15 38.84
CA ALA A 203 -45.21 -9.98 37.95
C ALA A 203 -44.87 -11.48 38.07
N GLN A 204 -44.01 -11.87 39.01
CA GLN A 204 -43.53 -13.23 39.22
C GLN A 204 -42.77 -13.81 38.00
N THR A 205 -42.16 -12.96 37.19
CA THR A 205 -41.25 -13.38 36.13
C THR A 205 -39.86 -13.62 36.72
N SER A 206 -39.22 -14.72 36.30
CA SER A 206 -37.87 -15.05 36.73
C SER A 206 -36.85 -14.10 36.10
N LEU A 207 -35.72 -13.90 36.79
CA LEU A 207 -34.64 -13.06 36.29
C LEU A 207 -34.11 -13.55 34.93
N VAL A 208 -34.01 -14.87 34.75
CA VAL A 208 -33.64 -15.46 33.45
C VAL A 208 -34.62 -15.09 32.34
N SER A 209 -35.93 -15.12 32.60
CA SER A 209 -36.92 -14.82 31.57
C SER A 209 -36.82 -13.35 31.15
N ARG A 210 -36.53 -12.45 32.08
CA ARG A 210 -36.37 -11.03 31.75
C ARG A 210 -35.07 -10.74 30.99
N VAL A 211 -33.99 -11.42 31.35
CA VAL A 211 -32.70 -11.39 30.60
C VAL A 211 -32.91 -11.88 29.17
N CYS A 212 -33.54 -13.05 28.97
CA CYS A 212 -33.80 -13.61 27.64
C CYS A 212 -34.79 -12.75 26.82
N ASN A 213 -35.71 -12.04 27.49
CA ASN A 213 -36.64 -11.10 26.84
C ASN A 213 -36.03 -9.70 26.60
N LYS A 214 -34.74 -9.49 26.89
CA LYS A 214 -34.02 -8.22 26.70
C LYS A 214 -34.70 -7.04 27.39
N ASP A 215 -35.20 -7.25 28.60
CA ASP A 215 -35.90 -6.21 29.35
C ASP A 215 -34.91 -5.07 29.74
N PRO A 216 -35.15 -3.82 29.28
CA PRO A 216 -34.23 -2.71 29.50
C PRO A 216 -34.20 -2.21 30.95
N SER A 217 -35.12 -2.68 31.80
CA SER A 217 -35.23 -2.27 33.21
C SER A 217 -34.37 -3.11 34.18
N LEU A 218 -33.53 -4.02 33.66
CA LEU A 218 -32.66 -4.85 34.50
C LEU A 218 -31.48 -4.05 35.05
N ILE A 219 -31.52 -3.79 36.35
CA ILE A 219 -30.38 -3.27 37.12
C ILE A 219 -29.48 -4.42 37.59
N VAL A 220 -30.06 -5.59 37.87
CA VAL A 220 -29.35 -6.81 38.29
C VAL A 220 -29.16 -7.69 37.06
N SER A 221 -27.95 -8.26 36.89
CA SER A 221 -27.57 -9.13 35.76
C SER A 221 -27.47 -8.45 34.39
N ALA A 222 -27.14 -7.15 34.38
CA ALA A 222 -26.84 -6.41 33.15
C ALA A 222 -25.73 -7.07 32.31
N SER A 223 -24.69 -7.63 32.94
CA SER A 223 -23.61 -8.35 32.25
C SER A 223 -24.11 -9.54 31.42
N GLN A 224 -25.07 -10.31 31.93
CA GLN A 224 -25.62 -11.47 31.25
C GLN A 224 -26.53 -11.04 30.09
N ALA A 225 -27.31 -9.97 30.27
CA ALA A 225 -28.11 -9.39 29.19
C ALA A 225 -27.22 -8.85 28.05
N THR A 226 -26.13 -8.12 28.38
CA THR A 226 -25.16 -7.64 27.39
C THR A 226 -24.47 -8.78 26.65
N LEU A 227 -24.08 -9.85 27.36
CA LEU A 227 -23.46 -11.02 26.75
C LEU A 227 -24.41 -11.69 25.73
N LEU A 228 -25.68 -11.87 26.08
CA LEU A 228 -26.68 -12.44 25.17
C LEU A 228 -26.95 -11.54 23.97
N ASP A 229 -27.03 -10.22 24.18
CA ASP A 229 -27.17 -9.27 23.06
C ASP A 229 -25.98 -9.32 22.10
N GLN A 230 -24.76 -9.49 22.62
CA GLN A 230 -23.58 -9.67 21.79
C GLN A 230 -23.61 -10.99 21.02
N ILE A 231 -24.00 -12.09 21.67
CA ILE A 231 -24.14 -13.41 21.02
C ILE A 231 -25.18 -13.36 19.89
N ASP A 232 -26.37 -12.80 20.15
CA ASP A 232 -27.43 -12.67 19.14
C ASP A 232 -26.99 -11.81 17.97
N ALA A 233 -26.33 -10.68 18.24
CA ALA A 233 -25.82 -9.80 17.19
C ALA A 233 -24.73 -10.50 16.35
N PHE A 234 -23.85 -11.26 17.00
CA PHE A 234 -22.76 -11.99 16.35
C PHE A 234 -23.27 -13.16 15.49
N LEU A 235 -24.21 -13.94 16.01
CA LEU A 235 -24.85 -15.06 15.34
C LEU A 235 -25.87 -14.64 14.28
N GLY A 236 -26.30 -13.37 14.30
CA GLY A 236 -27.27 -12.79 13.37
C GLY A 236 -27.06 -13.27 11.94
N LEU A 237 -28.05 -13.98 11.40
CA LEU A 237 -27.98 -14.59 10.08
C LEU A 237 -28.19 -13.54 9.00
N LEU A 238 -27.22 -13.43 8.09
CA LEU A 238 -27.39 -12.66 6.87
C LEU A 238 -28.19 -13.48 5.85
N GLN A 239 -29.50 -13.24 5.74
CA GLN A 239 -30.30 -13.79 4.64
C GLN A 239 -30.00 -13.03 3.34
N PRO A 240 -29.76 -13.71 2.20
CA PRO A 240 -30.04 -15.13 1.89
C PRO A 240 -28.86 -16.11 2.06
N LEU A 241 -27.68 -15.65 2.50
CA LEU A 241 -26.46 -16.45 2.48
C LEU A 241 -26.34 -17.44 3.65
N ASN A 242 -27.19 -17.35 4.68
CA ASN A 242 -27.14 -18.18 5.89
C ASN A 242 -25.77 -18.16 6.59
N VAL A 243 -25.02 -17.06 6.46
CA VAL A 243 -23.74 -16.85 7.15
C VAL A 243 -23.97 -15.91 8.32
N SER A 244 -23.39 -16.22 9.49
CA SER A 244 -23.41 -15.33 10.65
C SER A 244 -22.60 -14.07 10.37
N LEU A 245 -23.22 -12.90 10.55
CA LEU A 245 -22.63 -11.60 10.26
C LEU A 245 -21.35 -11.35 11.05
N GLY A 246 -21.31 -11.74 12.33
CA GLY A 246 -20.15 -11.56 13.20
C GLY A 246 -18.93 -12.37 12.73
N ILE A 247 -19.14 -13.64 12.36
CA ILE A 247 -18.09 -14.51 11.81
C ILE A 247 -17.49 -13.92 10.53
N LEU A 248 -18.34 -13.47 9.61
CA LEU A 248 -17.88 -12.87 8.35
C LEU A 248 -17.06 -11.61 8.61
N LEU A 249 -17.54 -10.73 9.50
CA LEU A 249 -16.83 -9.50 9.84
C LEU A 249 -15.48 -9.79 10.51
N CYS A 250 -15.43 -10.76 11.45
CA CYS A 250 -14.19 -11.21 12.08
C CYS A 250 -13.17 -11.66 11.03
N MET A 251 -13.58 -12.51 10.10
CA MET A 251 -12.72 -12.98 9.01
C MET A 251 -12.27 -11.86 8.07
N LEU A 252 -13.13 -10.88 7.78
CA LEU A 252 -12.75 -9.72 6.97
C LEU A 252 -11.74 -8.82 7.68
N CYS A 253 -11.87 -8.63 9.00
CA CYS A 253 -10.92 -7.87 9.79
C CYS A 253 -9.57 -8.59 9.90
N ILE A 254 -9.56 -9.91 10.11
CA ILE A 254 -8.34 -10.72 10.07
C ILE A 254 -7.70 -10.66 8.68
N LEU A 255 -8.48 -10.74 7.61
CA LEU A 255 -7.98 -10.60 6.25
C LEU A 255 -7.32 -9.24 6.02
N LEU A 256 -7.99 -8.16 6.43
CA LEU A 256 -7.46 -6.80 6.34
C LEU A 256 -6.14 -6.67 7.12
N TRP A 257 -6.08 -7.23 8.33
CA TRP A 257 -4.87 -7.25 9.14
C TRP A 257 -3.72 -8.01 8.46
N CYS A 258 -4.00 -9.20 7.93
CA CYS A 258 -3.04 -9.97 7.16
C CYS A 258 -2.55 -9.22 5.91
N LEU A 259 -3.42 -8.45 5.23
CA LEU A 259 -3.03 -7.63 4.08
C LEU A 259 -2.08 -6.48 4.48
N TYR A 260 -2.32 -5.81 5.61
CA TYR A 260 -1.39 -4.80 6.14
C TYR A 260 -0.01 -5.40 6.38
N LEU A 261 0.06 -6.56 7.03
CA LEU A 261 1.34 -7.23 7.29
C LEU A 261 2.00 -7.79 6.04
N CYS A 262 1.23 -8.30 5.08
CA CYS A 262 1.78 -8.76 3.81
C CYS A 262 2.43 -7.61 3.03
N ASN A 263 1.85 -6.41 3.06
CA ASN A 263 2.48 -5.23 2.48
C ASN A 263 3.83 -4.92 3.16
N GLU A 264 3.87 -5.00 4.49
CA GLU A 264 5.08 -4.81 5.28
C GLU A 264 6.17 -5.85 4.97
N PHE A 265 5.84 -7.15 4.96
CA PHE A 265 6.78 -8.22 4.61
C PHE A 265 7.30 -8.08 3.17
N ARG A 266 6.44 -7.69 2.23
CA ARG A 266 6.84 -7.42 0.85
C ARG A 266 7.82 -6.25 0.79
N ALA A 267 7.58 -5.17 1.52
CA ALA A 267 8.50 -4.04 1.59
C ALA A 267 9.87 -4.45 2.18
N ILE A 268 9.87 -5.27 3.24
CA ILE A 268 11.10 -5.85 3.81
C ILE A 268 11.83 -6.71 2.77
N GLY A 269 11.13 -7.62 2.10
CA GLY A 269 11.69 -8.52 1.08
C GLY A 269 12.32 -7.76 -0.09
N LEU A 270 11.60 -6.78 -0.64
CA LEU A 270 12.08 -5.88 -1.70
C LEU A 270 13.34 -5.13 -1.28
N SER A 271 13.36 -4.59 -0.06
CA SER A 271 14.51 -3.84 0.45
C SER A 271 15.75 -4.72 0.64
N LEU A 272 15.56 -5.97 1.11
CA LEU A 272 16.62 -6.95 1.24
C LEU A 272 17.16 -7.36 -0.13
N GLU A 273 16.27 -7.63 -1.10
CA GLU A 273 16.66 -7.97 -2.46
C GLU A 273 17.46 -6.85 -3.13
N ALA A 274 17.03 -5.60 -3.00
CA ALA A 274 17.74 -4.46 -3.53
C ALA A 274 19.18 -4.39 -3.03
N ILE A 275 19.41 -4.68 -1.75
CA ILE A 275 20.74 -4.62 -1.14
C ILE A 275 21.58 -5.88 -1.40
N LEU A 276 20.94 -7.02 -1.67
CA LEU A 276 21.64 -8.22 -2.13
C LEU A 276 22.28 -8.05 -3.51
N GLN A 277 21.74 -7.16 -4.36
CA GLN A 277 22.29 -6.86 -5.70
C GLN A 277 23.52 -5.94 -5.64
N VAL A 278 23.78 -5.26 -4.52
CA VAL A 278 24.92 -4.35 -4.38
C VAL A 278 26.21 -5.15 -4.14
N PRO A 279 27.27 -4.94 -4.94
CA PRO A 279 28.52 -5.68 -4.79
C PRO A 279 29.21 -5.33 -3.45
N ARG A 280 29.73 -6.37 -2.79
CA ARG A 280 30.34 -6.26 -1.46
C ARG A 280 31.86 -6.10 -1.56
N ARG A 281 32.43 -5.15 -0.82
CA ARG A 281 33.89 -4.92 -0.68
C ARG A 281 34.27 -4.62 0.77
N ALA A 282 35.56 -4.48 1.07
CA ALA A 282 36.01 -4.18 2.43
C ALA A 282 35.66 -2.74 2.88
N TYR A 283 35.62 -1.80 1.94
CA TYR A 283 35.28 -0.40 2.17
C TYR A 283 33.96 -0.07 1.44
N THR A 284 33.18 0.83 2.01
CA THR A 284 31.96 1.33 1.37
C THR A 284 32.29 2.59 0.56
N THR A 285 31.87 2.65 -0.69
CA THR A 285 31.96 3.84 -1.54
C THR A 285 30.57 4.36 -1.84
N PHE A 286 30.33 5.62 -1.50
CA PHE A 286 29.07 6.32 -1.72
C PHE A 286 29.34 7.48 -2.69
N ASP A 287 28.65 7.47 -3.84
CA ASP A 287 28.86 8.48 -4.89
C ASP A 287 27.51 8.93 -5.44
N HIS A 288 27.25 10.25 -5.44
CA HIS A 288 26.03 10.88 -5.96
C HIS A 288 24.69 10.22 -5.53
N GLY A 289 24.56 9.77 -4.28
CA GLY A 289 23.31 9.14 -3.80
C GLY A 289 23.22 7.63 -4.04
N ARG A 290 24.22 7.04 -4.72
CA ARG A 290 24.26 5.62 -5.05
C ARG A 290 25.37 4.88 -4.30
N PHE A 291 25.03 3.71 -3.79
CA PHE A 291 26.03 2.78 -3.25
C PHE A 291 26.69 2.02 -4.40
N THR A 292 27.96 2.31 -4.68
CA THR A 292 28.74 1.59 -5.70
C THR A 292 29.32 0.30 -5.14
N THR A 293 29.79 0.31 -3.88
CA THR A 293 30.20 -0.89 -3.16
C THR A 293 29.87 -0.77 -1.69
N MET A 294 29.50 -1.87 -1.02
CA MET A 294 29.10 -1.87 0.39
C MET A 294 30.01 -2.75 1.24
N SER A 295 30.38 -2.27 2.43
CA SER A 295 31.14 -3.03 3.43
C SER A 295 30.31 -4.18 4.03
N TYR A 296 30.98 -5.29 4.34
CA TYR A 296 30.35 -6.46 4.95
C TYR A 296 29.65 -6.15 6.28
N TRP A 297 30.25 -5.29 7.11
CA TRP A 297 29.67 -4.91 8.41
C TRP A 297 28.37 -4.14 8.27
N ARG A 298 28.31 -3.17 7.35
CA ARG A 298 27.07 -2.41 7.09
C ARG A 298 26.01 -3.30 6.47
N PHE A 299 26.40 -4.16 5.52
CA PHE A 299 25.49 -5.12 4.92
C PHE A 299 24.89 -6.05 6.00
N ALA A 300 25.74 -6.63 6.85
CA ALA A 300 25.30 -7.50 7.94
C ALA A 300 24.40 -6.75 8.95
N GLY A 301 24.77 -5.52 9.32
CA GLY A 301 23.97 -4.68 10.21
C GLY A 301 22.60 -4.34 9.63
N TYR A 302 22.53 -4.03 8.33
CA TYR A 302 21.27 -3.76 7.65
C TYR A 302 20.38 -5.01 7.57
N VAL A 303 20.94 -6.14 7.15
CA VAL A 303 20.22 -7.42 7.10
C VAL A 303 19.70 -7.78 8.49
N LEU A 304 20.53 -7.65 9.53
CA LEU A 304 20.11 -7.90 10.91
C LEU A 304 18.96 -6.97 11.32
N ALA A 305 19.07 -5.67 11.04
CA ALA A 305 18.02 -4.71 11.35
C ALA A 305 16.69 -5.05 10.65
N ARG A 306 16.74 -5.43 9.36
CA ARG A 306 15.56 -5.86 8.60
C ARG A 306 14.97 -7.18 9.08
N LEU A 307 15.81 -8.15 9.46
CA LEU A 307 15.34 -9.40 10.08
C LEU A 307 14.67 -9.14 11.42
N THR A 308 15.23 -8.29 12.27
CA THR A 308 14.61 -7.89 13.54
C THR A 308 13.24 -7.25 13.30
N ARG A 309 13.11 -6.33 12.34
CA ARG A 309 11.82 -5.75 11.95
C ARG A 309 10.83 -6.82 11.48
N GLY A 310 11.28 -7.78 10.66
CA GLY A 310 10.44 -8.89 10.20
C GLY A 310 9.96 -9.80 11.35
N VAL A 311 10.82 -10.07 12.33
CA VAL A 311 10.44 -10.85 13.53
C VAL A 311 9.41 -10.10 14.35
N ILE A 312 9.60 -8.81 14.59
CA ILE A 312 8.65 -7.98 15.33
C ILE A 312 7.29 -7.94 14.60
N ALA A 313 7.30 -7.72 13.28
CA ALA A 313 6.10 -7.73 12.46
C ALA A 313 5.38 -9.11 12.50
N GLY A 314 6.13 -10.21 12.51
CA GLY A 314 5.56 -11.56 12.67
C GLY A 314 4.95 -11.81 14.04
N LEU A 315 5.58 -11.34 15.11
CA LEU A 315 5.02 -11.39 16.46
C LEU A 315 3.73 -10.56 16.55
N LEU A 316 3.73 -9.37 15.94
CA LEU A 316 2.56 -8.50 15.89
C LEU A 316 1.43 -9.11 15.07
N LEU A 317 1.74 -9.77 13.95
CA LEU A 317 0.76 -10.52 13.15
C LEU A 317 0.04 -11.55 14.02
N TYR A 318 0.81 -12.40 14.69
CA TYR A 318 0.27 -13.46 15.55
C TYR A 318 -0.57 -12.89 16.70
N ALA A 319 -0.05 -11.88 17.40
CA ALA A 319 -0.75 -11.21 18.49
C ALA A 319 -2.05 -10.55 18.01
N GLY A 320 -2.03 -9.89 16.85
CA GLY A 320 -3.19 -9.22 16.28
C GLY A 320 -4.28 -10.20 15.82
N ILE A 321 -3.91 -11.36 15.23
CA ILE A 321 -4.88 -12.40 14.88
C ILE A 321 -5.55 -12.95 16.14
N LEU A 322 -4.77 -13.22 17.19
CA LEU A 322 -5.29 -13.73 18.46
C LEU A 322 -6.23 -12.72 19.13
N TRP A 323 -5.85 -11.44 19.14
CA TRP A 323 -6.65 -10.36 19.71
C TRP A 323 -7.96 -10.14 18.94
N LEU A 324 -7.92 -10.11 17.60
CA LEU A 324 -9.12 -9.97 16.77
C LEU A 324 -10.04 -11.18 16.91
N GLY A 325 -9.49 -12.39 16.97
CA GLY A 325 -10.27 -13.62 17.12
C GLY A 325 -10.95 -13.74 18.48
N ASN A 326 -10.41 -13.14 19.54
CA ASN A 326 -11.05 -13.14 20.87
C ASN A 326 -12.05 -11.99 21.08
N THR A 327 -12.17 -11.06 20.11
CA THR A 327 -13.09 -9.93 20.23
C THR A 327 -14.50 -10.37 19.81
N THR A 328 -15.45 -10.41 20.75
CA THR A 328 -16.85 -10.82 20.50
C THR A 328 -17.75 -9.68 20.03
N SER A 329 -17.40 -8.44 20.37
CA SER A 329 -18.16 -7.24 20.03
C SER A 329 -17.83 -6.77 18.61
N ILE A 330 -18.85 -6.70 17.75
CA ILE A 330 -18.74 -6.29 16.33
C ILE A 330 -18.10 -4.90 16.19
N THR A 331 -18.52 -3.93 17.01
CA THR A 331 -18.00 -2.56 16.99
C THR A 331 -16.53 -2.53 17.38
N ASP A 332 -16.17 -3.27 18.43
CA ASP A 332 -14.79 -3.31 18.93
C ASP A 332 -13.88 -4.03 17.95
N LEU A 333 -14.37 -5.06 17.25
CA LEU A 333 -13.61 -5.80 16.27
C LEU A 333 -13.14 -4.92 15.09
N MET A 334 -14.01 -4.03 14.59
CA MET A 334 -13.61 -3.05 13.56
C MET A 334 -12.62 -2.02 14.09
N LEU A 335 -12.86 -1.49 15.29
CA LEU A 335 -11.97 -0.50 15.91
C LEU A 335 -10.58 -1.09 16.19
N ASN A 336 -10.53 -2.33 16.69
CA ASN A 336 -9.30 -3.07 16.98
C ASN A 336 -8.51 -3.34 15.71
N ALA A 337 -9.16 -3.72 14.60
CA ALA A 337 -8.50 -3.95 13.32
C ALA A 337 -7.84 -2.67 12.77
N VAL A 338 -8.52 -1.53 12.87
CA VAL A 338 -7.96 -0.23 12.46
C VAL A 338 -6.83 0.22 13.40
N ALA A 339 -6.99 0.01 14.71
CA ALA A 339 -5.97 0.33 15.70
C ALA A 339 -4.68 -0.46 15.48
N LEU A 340 -4.78 -1.75 15.12
CA LEU A 340 -3.63 -2.57 14.75
C LEU A 340 -2.86 -2.00 13.55
N GLY A 341 -3.58 -1.53 12.52
CA GLY A 341 -2.96 -0.82 11.39
C GLY A 341 -2.19 0.42 11.85
N ALA A 342 -2.80 1.23 12.71
CA ALA A 342 -2.13 2.41 13.27
C ALA A 342 -0.88 2.05 14.09
N VAL A 343 -0.89 0.93 14.83
CA VAL A 343 0.26 0.43 15.60
C VAL A 343 1.44 0.07 14.68
N LEU A 344 1.17 -0.50 13.50
CA LEU A 344 2.19 -0.84 12.52
C LEU A 344 2.91 0.41 11.99
N ASP A 345 2.17 1.50 11.75
CA ASP A 345 2.69 2.76 11.20
C ASP A 345 3.39 3.67 12.24
N VAL A 346 3.36 3.32 13.53
CA VAL A 346 3.88 4.21 14.59
C VAL A 346 5.37 4.49 14.41
N ASP A 347 6.17 3.53 13.94
CA ASP A 347 7.60 3.78 13.78
C ASP A 347 7.92 4.77 12.65
N GLU A 348 7.10 4.79 11.60
CA GLU A 348 7.17 5.78 10.52
C GLU A 348 6.76 7.17 11.03
N MET A 349 5.73 7.25 11.87
CA MET A 349 5.34 8.50 12.52
C MET A 349 6.45 9.03 13.43
N PHE A 350 7.11 8.16 14.19
CA PHE A 350 8.26 8.52 15.03
C PHE A 350 9.44 9.00 14.19
N PHE A 351 9.73 8.34 13.07
CA PHE A 351 10.74 8.78 12.12
C PHE A 351 10.46 10.20 11.61
N ALA A 352 9.23 10.41 11.11
CA ALA A 352 8.83 11.68 10.51
C ALA A 352 8.89 12.84 11.52
N ALA A 353 8.49 12.58 12.77
CA ALA A 353 8.40 13.59 13.82
C ALA A 353 9.75 13.92 14.48
N LEU A 354 10.59 12.92 14.76
CA LEU A 354 11.74 13.07 15.66
C LEU A 354 13.10 12.99 14.97
N MET A 355 13.19 12.40 13.77
CA MET A 355 14.48 12.24 13.10
C MET A 355 15.10 13.60 12.71
N PRO A 356 16.38 13.86 13.00
CA PRO A 356 17.05 15.09 12.59
C PRO A 356 16.96 15.32 11.07
N LYS A 357 16.62 16.56 10.67
CA LYS A 357 16.39 16.91 9.26
C LYS A 357 17.55 16.59 8.32
N LYS A 358 18.80 16.71 8.80
CA LYS A 358 20.00 16.35 8.03
C LYS A 358 20.01 14.87 7.63
N ILE A 359 19.58 13.99 8.53
CA ILE A 359 19.52 12.55 8.29
C ILE A 359 18.32 12.23 7.40
N GLN A 360 17.17 12.87 7.61
CA GLN A 360 16.00 12.73 6.72
C GLN A 360 16.37 13.08 5.27
N ILE A 361 17.03 14.22 5.03
CA ILE A 361 17.47 14.62 3.69
C ILE A 361 18.40 13.57 3.08
N LYS A 362 19.37 13.05 3.84
CA LYS A 362 20.29 12.03 3.33
C LYS A 362 19.64 10.68 3.04
N ILE A 363 18.57 10.33 3.75
CA ILE A 363 17.75 9.15 3.44
C ILE A 363 16.92 9.40 2.18
N GLN A 364 16.35 10.60 2.02
CA GLN A 364 15.61 11.00 0.82
C GLN A 364 16.50 11.09 -0.43
N ASP A 365 17.77 11.47 -0.25
CA ASP A 365 18.77 11.53 -1.33
C ASP A 365 19.27 10.14 -1.77
N LEU A 366 18.85 9.05 -1.11
CA LEU A 366 19.22 7.70 -1.54
C LEU A 366 18.55 7.37 -2.87
N GLU A 367 19.36 7.11 -3.90
CA GLU A 367 18.85 6.71 -5.21
C GLU A 367 18.11 5.38 -5.10
N ALA A 368 16.90 5.35 -5.65
CA ALA A 368 16.10 4.15 -5.75
C ALA A 368 16.85 3.06 -6.54
N ILE A 369 17.02 1.88 -5.92
CA ILE A 369 17.72 0.78 -6.57
C ILE A 369 16.75 0.12 -7.56
N LYS A 370 17.16 0.04 -8.83
CA LYS A 370 16.43 -0.70 -9.85
C LYS A 370 16.62 -2.20 -9.61
N ILE A 371 15.54 -2.87 -9.22
CA ILE A 371 15.52 -4.32 -9.07
C ILE A 371 15.15 -4.94 -10.42
N ASN A 372 16.01 -5.80 -10.95
CA ASN A 372 15.67 -6.58 -12.14
C ASN A 372 14.74 -7.72 -11.76
N TYR A 373 13.43 -7.54 -12.00
CA TYR A 373 12.43 -8.56 -11.74
C TYR A 373 12.28 -9.51 -12.94
N THR A 374 12.42 -10.82 -12.69
CA THR A 374 12.02 -11.85 -13.67
C THR A 374 10.52 -12.11 -13.56
N ARG A 375 9.85 -12.26 -14.71
CA ARG A 375 8.40 -12.58 -14.77
C ARG A 375 8.06 -13.86 -14.01
N ALA A 376 8.90 -14.90 -14.15
CA ALA A 376 8.70 -16.17 -13.45
C ALA A 376 8.76 -16.02 -11.92
N ARG A 377 9.70 -15.21 -11.41
CA ARG A 377 9.82 -14.96 -9.98
C ARG A 377 8.61 -14.21 -9.43
N SER A 378 8.13 -13.20 -10.13
CA SER A 378 6.93 -12.45 -9.72
C SER A 378 5.69 -13.35 -9.63
N GLN A 379 5.55 -14.31 -10.54
CA GLN A 379 4.47 -15.30 -10.46
C GLN A 379 4.64 -16.24 -9.26
N ILE A 380 5.85 -16.76 -9.02
CA ILE A 380 6.13 -17.63 -7.86
C ILE A 380 5.87 -16.87 -6.55
N GLU A 381 6.33 -15.62 -6.44
CA GLU A 381 6.10 -14.77 -5.28
C GLU A 381 4.61 -14.55 -5.05
N SER A 382 3.84 -14.25 -6.10
CA SER A 382 2.39 -14.06 -5.99
C SER A 382 1.66 -15.34 -5.55
N VAL A 383 2.05 -16.50 -6.08
CA VAL A 383 1.48 -17.80 -5.67
C VAL A 383 1.85 -18.13 -4.23
N LEU A 384 3.11 -17.90 -3.84
CA LEU A 384 3.57 -18.12 -2.47
C LEU A 384 2.82 -17.21 -1.49
N LEU A 385 2.68 -15.92 -1.79
CA LEU A 385 1.90 -14.98 -0.99
C LEU A 385 0.44 -15.41 -0.88
N LEU A 386 -0.16 -15.90 -1.97
CA LEU A 386 -1.53 -16.42 -1.95
C LEU A 386 -1.64 -17.66 -1.03
N LEU A 387 -0.70 -18.60 -1.11
CA LEU A 387 -0.68 -19.79 -0.25
C LEU A 387 -0.50 -19.42 1.22
N ILE A 388 0.41 -18.48 1.52
CA ILE A 388 0.62 -17.96 2.88
C ILE A 388 -0.66 -17.28 3.38
N MET A 389 -1.29 -16.43 2.58
CA MET A 389 -2.56 -15.79 2.92
C MET A 389 -3.67 -16.80 3.17
N CYS A 390 -3.81 -17.83 2.33
CA CYS A 390 -4.76 -18.91 2.57
C CYS A 390 -4.46 -19.63 3.89
N GLY A 391 -3.19 -19.95 4.18
CA GLY A 391 -2.80 -20.56 5.46
C GLY A 391 -3.11 -19.68 6.67
N LEU A 392 -2.79 -18.38 6.58
CA LEU A 392 -3.07 -17.38 7.62
C LEU A 392 -4.57 -17.13 7.84
N MET A 393 -5.42 -17.42 6.85
CA MET A 393 -6.87 -17.33 6.97
C MET A 393 -7.50 -18.64 7.46
N LEU A 394 -6.99 -19.78 7.01
CA LEU A 394 -7.49 -21.10 7.44
C LEU A 394 -7.14 -21.38 8.91
N TRP A 395 -5.95 -21.01 9.36
CA TRP A 395 -5.54 -21.23 10.76
C TRP A 395 -6.51 -20.60 11.78
N PRO A 396 -6.81 -19.28 11.75
CA PRO A 396 -7.73 -18.68 12.71
C PRO A 396 -9.18 -19.09 12.48
N TRP A 397 -9.57 -19.45 11.26
CA TRP A 397 -10.88 -20.04 11.01
C TRP A 397 -11.09 -21.30 11.87
N PHE A 398 -10.19 -22.29 11.75
CA PHE A 398 -10.33 -23.56 12.44
C PHE A 398 -10.03 -23.48 13.94
N HIS A 399 -9.10 -22.61 14.36
CA HIS A 399 -8.64 -22.58 15.75
C HIS A 399 -9.31 -21.52 16.64
N LEU A 400 -9.85 -20.45 16.06
CA LEU A 400 -10.43 -19.35 16.83
C LEU A 400 -11.92 -19.17 16.50
N VAL A 401 -12.25 -19.01 15.22
CA VAL A 401 -13.59 -18.52 14.82
C VAL A 401 -14.64 -19.63 14.83
N GLU A 402 -14.35 -20.80 14.25
CA GLU A 402 -15.25 -21.96 14.28
C GLU A 402 -15.57 -22.43 15.72
N PRO A 403 -14.58 -22.66 16.61
CA PRO A 403 -14.89 -23.07 17.98
C PRO A 403 -15.68 -21.97 18.72
N LEU A 404 -15.34 -20.70 18.55
CA LEU A 404 -16.10 -19.60 19.15
C LEU A 404 -17.57 -19.59 18.70
N GLY A 405 -17.81 -19.76 17.41
CA GLY A 405 -19.17 -19.85 16.84
C GLY A 405 -19.96 -21.02 17.40
N ASN A 406 -19.33 -22.20 17.50
CA ASN A 406 -19.96 -23.39 18.08
C ASN A 406 -20.30 -23.19 19.56
N HIS A 407 -19.38 -22.63 20.35
CA HIS A 407 -19.62 -22.31 21.75
C HIS A 407 -20.75 -21.28 21.94
N MET A 408 -20.84 -20.26 21.07
CA MET A 408 -21.95 -19.31 21.10
C MET A 408 -23.30 -19.97 20.75
N LEU A 409 -23.32 -20.94 19.83
CA LEU A 409 -24.51 -21.69 19.47
C LEU A 409 -24.97 -22.66 20.57
N GLU A 410 -24.06 -23.17 21.41
CA GLU A 410 -24.42 -24.02 22.56
C GLU A 410 -25.08 -23.21 23.70
N VAL A 411 -24.79 -21.92 23.78
CA VAL A 411 -25.27 -21.03 24.86
C VAL A 411 -26.63 -20.40 24.53
N ASN A 412 -26.89 -20.14 23.26
CA ASN A 412 -28.18 -19.62 22.77
C ASN A 412 -29.24 -20.73 22.74
#